data_AF-A0A1V5S0H8-F1
#
_entry.id   AF-A0A1V5S0H8-F1
#
_cell.length_a   1.000
_cell.length_b   1.000
_cell.length_c   1.000
_cell.angle_alpha   90.00
_cell.angle_beta   90.00
_cell.angle_gamma   90.00
#
_symmetry.space_group_name_H-M   'P 1'
#
loop_
_entity.id
_entity.type
_entity.pdbx_description
1 polymer ?
#
loop_
_entity_poly.entity_id
_entity_poly.type
_entity_poly.pdbx_seq_one_letter_code
_entity_poly.pdbx_strand_id
1 'polypeptide(L)'
;MPELESELLYLEHATELKTALAQTEDALLNETGIISLLRIAENQTQTASNFQAELQALHDRISTCTIELKDIADDISKRCESIEMNPERLEQVRERLDLIYTLLQKHKVADVSELLDLQKVLENKISKLNCSDENIDKLKKEENLLNIELQKLATALSESRKGTIKQIESHLTASLSNLGIPNANFVIEINTTDTPSRSGIDKVSFLFSANKLQKPQAVAQIASGGEISRLMLCIKAMIAKSENLPTLIFDEIDTGISGEVAAKMGNILKEMGLHSQIICITHLPQIAAKGSSHYMVYKKDEEGTETHVKLLNQNERVEEISKMLSGTAISSAAIENAQDLLNNN
;
A
#
# COMPACT_ATOMS: atom_id res chain seq x y z
N MET A 1 -19.70 9.92 42.76
CA MET A 1 -20.82 8.97 42.74
C MET A 1 -21.09 8.40 44.12
N PRO A 2 -20.12 7.78 44.83
CA PRO A 2 -20.38 7.22 46.17
C PRO A 2 -20.81 8.28 47.19
N GLU A 3 -20.21 9.47 47.10
CA GLU A 3 -20.57 10.62 47.95
C GLU A 3 -22.01 11.10 47.72
N LEU A 4 -22.48 11.12 46.47
CA LEU A 4 -23.85 11.51 46.12
C LEU A 4 -24.86 10.45 46.53
N GLU A 5 -24.50 9.16 46.44
CA GLU A 5 -25.35 8.06 46.91
C GLU A 5 -25.49 8.08 48.43
N SER A 6 -24.40 8.37 49.15
CA SER A 6 -24.43 8.57 50.61
C SER A 6 -25.23 9.81 51.01
N GLU A 7 -25.12 10.88 50.25
CA GLU A 7 -25.90 12.12 50.46
C GLU A 7 -27.38 11.88 50.21
N LEU A 8 -27.75 11.15 49.15
CA LEU A 8 -29.12 10.76 48.85
C LEU A 8 -29.74 9.98 50.01
N LEU A 9 -29.04 8.93 50.48
CA LEU A 9 -29.51 8.09 51.58
C LEU A 9 -29.72 8.90 52.87
N TYR A 10 -28.80 9.82 53.18
CA TYR A 10 -28.94 10.70 54.34
C TYR A 10 -30.16 11.62 54.22
N LEU A 11 -30.35 12.25 53.06
CA LEU A 11 -31.47 13.16 52.82
C LEU A 11 -32.82 12.42 52.84
N GLU A 12 -32.90 11.22 52.26
CA GLU A 12 -34.10 10.37 52.28
C GLU A 12 -34.45 9.96 53.72
N HIS A 13 -33.49 9.44 54.49
CA HIS A 13 -33.72 9.09 55.89
C HIS A 13 -34.11 10.30 56.75
N ALA A 14 -33.54 11.47 56.50
CA ALA A 14 -33.92 12.70 57.21
C ALA A 14 -35.39 13.08 56.94
N THR A 15 -35.85 12.91 55.70
CA THR A 15 -37.27 13.17 55.35
C THR A 15 -38.22 12.18 56.00
N GLU A 16 -37.89 10.88 55.99
CA GLU A 16 -38.71 9.83 56.61
C GLU A 16 -38.78 10.01 58.13
N LEU A 17 -37.64 10.27 58.77
CA LEU A 17 -37.54 10.42 60.21
C LEU A 17 -38.31 11.65 60.70
N LYS A 18 -38.24 12.79 59.99
CA LYS A 18 -39.02 13.98 60.33
C LYS A 18 -40.52 13.73 60.16
N THR A 19 -40.92 13.03 59.10
CA THR A 19 -42.33 12.68 58.86
C THR A 19 -42.87 11.78 59.98
N ALA A 20 -42.11 10.78 60.41
CA ALA A 20 -42.50 9.88 61.50
C ALA A 20 -42.60 10.61 62.86
N LEU A 21 -41.66 11.51 63.16
CA LEU A 21 -41.72 12.31 64.39
C LEU A 21 -42.89 13.30 64.37
N ALA A 22 -43.15 13.98 63.25
CA ALA A 22 -44.27 14.90 63.11
C ALA A 22 -45.63 14.19 63.26
N GLN A 23 -45.78 12.97 62.73
CA GLN A 23 -46.98 12.15 62.93
C GLN A 23 -47.15 11.73 64.40
N THR A 24 -46.06 11.43 65.08
CA THR A 24 -46.09 11.08 66.51
C THR A 24 -46.42 12.29 67.38
N GLU A 25 -45.88 13.47 67.04
CA GLU A 25 -46.19 14.75 67.66
C GLU A 25 -47.68 15.09 67.50
N ASP A 26 -48.24 14.97 66.29
CA ASP A 26 -49.65 15.19 66.02
C ASP A 26 -50.54 14.23 66.84
N ALA A 27 -50.22 12.93 66.89
CA ALA A 27 -50.99 11.96 67.67
C ALA A 27 -51.04 12.28 69.18
N LEU A 28 -50.01 12.93 69.72
CA LEU A 28 -49.91 13.28 71.14
C LEU A 28 -50.55 14.63 71.47
N LEU A 29 -50.30 15.66 70.65
CA LEU A 29 -50.58 17.07 70.96
C LEU A 29 -51.79 17.69 70.24
N ASN A 30 -52.36 17.02 69.23
CA ASN A 30 -53.52 17.53 68.49
C ASN A 30 -54.76 17.69 69.41
N GLU A 31 -55.78 18.42 68.95
CA GLU A 31 -56.99 18.74 69.72
C GLU A 31 -57.72 17.49 70.22
N THR A 32 -57.68 16.39 69.44
CA THR A 32 -58.18 15.05 69.81
C THR A 32 -57.08 14.08 70.25
N GLY A 33 -55.86 14.58 70.49
CA GLY A 33 -54.69 13.80 70.84
C GLY A 33 -54.77 13.14 72.23
N ILE A 34 -53.85 12.22 72.49
CA ILE A 34 -53.85 11.42 73.73
C ILE A 34 -53.76 12.33 74.97
N ILE A 35 -52.97 13.41 74.92
CA ILE A 35 -52.78 14.33 76.06
C ILE A 35 -54.05 15.13 76.35
N SER A 36 -54.81 15.55 75.32
CA SER A 36 -56.06 16.28 75.52
C SER A 36 -57.14 15.37 76.13
N LEU A 37 -57.23 14.12 75.67
CA LEU A 37 -58.12 13.11 76.24
C LEU A 37 -57.75 12.77 77.69
N LEU A 38 -56.45 12.67 78.00
CA LEU A 38 -55.98 12.45 79.37
C LEU A 38 -56.29 13.62 80.29
N ARG A 39 -56.20 14.88 79.83
CA ARG A 39 -56.63 16.05 80.61
C ARG A 39 -58.13 16.03 80.92
N ILE A 40 -58.97 15.55 79.99
CA ILE A 40 -60.39 15.36 80.26
C ILE A 40 -60.58 14.30 81.34
N ALA A 41 -59.89 13.17 81.25
CA ALA A 41 -59.94 12.11 82.27
C ALA A 41 -59.42 12.60 83.63
N GLU A 42 -58.35 13.40 83.65
CA GLU A 42 -57.76 14.02 84.83
C GLU A 42 -58.77 14.94 85.53
N ASN A 43 -59.46 15.81 84.78
CA ASN A 43 -60.50 16.70 85.31
C ASN A 43 -61.71 15.93 85.88
N GLN A 44 -62.14 14.86 85.21
CA GLN A 44 -63.26 14.04 85.68
C GLN A 44 -62.89 13.26 86.94
N THR A 45 -61.68 12.70 86.99
CA THR A 45 -61.19 11.98 88.18
C THR A 45 -60.93 12.91 89.36
N GLN A 46 -60.49 14.15 89.11
CA GLN A 46 -60.40 15.19 90.16
C GLN A 46 -61.78 15.58 90.68
N THR A 47 -62.78 15.67 89.81
CA THR A 47 -64.14 15.96 90.23
C THR A 47 -64.71 14.80 91.06
N ALA A 48 -64.43 13.55 90.67
CA ALA A 48 -64.86 12.36 91.38
C ALA A 48 -64.16 12.17 92.74
N SER A 49 -62.88 12.56 92.87
CA SER A 49 -62.14 12.45 94.13
C SER A 49 -62.68 13.37 95.24
N ASN A 50 -63.36 14.46 94.88
CA ASN A 50 -64.09 15.30 95.83
C ASN A 50 -65.26 14.57 96.53
N PHE A 51 -65.78 13.50 95.94
CA PHE A 51 -66.87 12.69 96.51
C PHE A 51 -66.38 11.44 97.24
N GLN A 52 -65.24 10.85 96.82
CA GLN A 52 -64.66 9.64 97.41
C GLN A 52 -63.13 9.73 97.43
N ALA A 53 -62.55 9.78 98.63
CA ALA A 53 -61.11 9.98 98.83
C ALA A 53 -60.23 8.87 98.22
N GLU A 54 -60.75 7.65 98.08
CA GLU A 54 -60.05 6.52 97.45
C GLU A 54 -59.75 6.76 95.95
N LEU A 55 -60.50 7.66 95.29
CA LEU A 55 -60.29 8.01 93.89
C LEU A 55 -59.16 9.02 93.68
N GLN A 56 -58.65 9.65 94.75
CA GLN A 56 -57.51 10.58 94.65
C GLN A 56 -56.26 9.87 94.12
N ALA A 57 -56.01 8.62 94.56
CA ALA A 57 -54.88 7.84 94.07
C ALA A 57 -54.95 7.52 92.57
N LEU A 58 -56.16 7.46 91.98
CA LEU A 58 -56.33 7.29 90.54
C LEU A 58 -56.09 8.60 89.78
N HIS A 59 -56.58 9.73 90.32
CA HIS A 59 -56.29 11.05 89.77
C HIS A 59 -54.78 11.31 89.74
N ASP A 60 -54.06 11.09 90.84
CA ASP A 60 -52.62 11.33 90.93
C ASP A 60 -51.83 10.48 89.90
N ARG A 61 -52.26 9.23 89.66
CA ARG A 61 -51.67 8.36 88.62
C ARG A 61 -51.96 8.86 87.21
N ILE A 62 -53.18 9.34 86.93
CA ILE A 62 -53.52 9.91 85.63
C ILE A 62 -52.72 11.19 85.39
N SER A 63 -52.65 12.07 86.39
CA SER A 63 -51.86 13.31 86.34
C SER A 63 -50.38 13.03 86.05
N THR A 64 -49.79 12.03 86.72
CA THR A 64 -48.41 11.60 86.47
C THR A 64 -48.21 11.13 85.03
N CYS A 65 -49.11 10.30 84.49
CA CYS A 65 -49.04 9.85 83.10
C CYS A 65 -49.22 11.03 82.11
N THR A 66 -50.07 12.00 82.42
CA THR A 66 -50.27 13.21 81.60
C THR A 66 -48.98 14.04 81.54
N ILE A 67 -48.26 14.19 82.66
CA ILE A 67 -46.98 14.90 82.72
C ILE A 67 -45.92 14.16 81.90
N GLU A 68 -45.76 12.85 82.12
CA GLU A 68 -44.77 12.03 81.39
C GLU A 68 -44.99 12.06 79.87
N LEU A 69 -46.24 11.93 79.41
CA LEU A 69 -46.54 11.99 77.99
C LEU A 69 -46.31 13.39 77.39
N LYS A 70 -46.50 14.44 78.19
CA LYS A 70 -46.18 15.80 77.78
C LYS A 70 -44.68 16.00 77.62
N ASP A 71 -43.87 15.49 78.54
CA ASP A 71 -42.41 15.57 78.45
C ASP A 71 -41.89 14.80 77.22
N ILE A 72 -42.45 13.62 76.94
CA ILE A 72 -42.15 12.85 75.71
C ILE A 72 -42.54 13.64 74.46
N ALA A 73 -43.71 14.28 74.44
CA ALA A 73 -44.15 15.09 73.32
C ALA A 73 -43.24 16.30 73.08
N ASP A 74 -42.82 16.99 74.15
CA ASP A 74 -41.89 18.12 74.09
C ASP A 74 -40.51 17.68 73.56
N ASP A 75 -40.03 16.49 73.94
CA ASP A 75 -38.78 15.94 73.43
C ASP A 75 -38.86 15.47 71.98
N ILE A 76 -40.01 14.93 71.55
CA ILE A 76 -40.28 14.61 70.14
C ILE A 76 -40.29 15.89 69.31
N SER A 77 -40.95 16.95 69.78
CA SER A 77 -41.04 18.25 69.11
C SER A 77 -39.64 18.86 68.90
N LYS A 78 -38.81 18.92 69.94
CA LYS A 78 -37.41 19.39 69.84
C LYS A 78 -36.59 18.58 68.82
N ARG A 79 -36.77 17.26 68.80
CA ARG A 79 -36.07 16.39 67.83
C ARG A 79 -36.59 16.61 66.41
N CYS A 80 -37.88 16.82 66.23
CA CYS A 80 -38.50 17.15 64.94
C CYS A 80 -37.94 18.46 64.37
N GLU A 81 -37.81 19.50 65.20
CA GLU A 81 -37.23 20.79 64.83
C GLU A 81 -35.74 20.70 64.46
N SER A 82 -34.99 19.82 65.12
CA SER A 82 -33.55 19.63 64.86
C SER A 82 -33.22 19.00 63.51
N ILE A 83 -34.22 18.42 62.82
CA ILE A 83 -34.01 17.76 61.53
C ILE A 83 -34.16 18.79 60.40
N GLU A 84 -33.03 19.15 59.79
CA GLU A 84 -33.00 19.99 58.60
C GLU A 84 -33.42 19.17 57.37
N MET A 85 -34.52 19.58 56.71
CA MET A 85 -34.92 19.03 55.42
C MET A 85 -34.53 20.01 54.32
N ASN A 86 -33.84 19.50 53.29
CA ASN A 86 -33.55 20.25 52.08
C ASN A 86 -34.12 19.53 50.85
N PRO A 87 -35.41 19.73 50.53
CA PRO A 87 -36.07 19.02 49.42
C PRO A 87 -35.50 19.41 48.05
N GLU A 88 -35.06 20.66 47.88
CA GLU A 88 -34.41 21.10 46.64
C GLU A 88 -33.09 20.37 46.41
N ARG A 89 -32.29 20.19 47.47
CA ARG A 89 -31.03 19.44 47.38
C ARG A 89 -31.27 17.97 47.10
N LEU A 90 -32.28 17.36 47.72
CA LEU A 90 -32.66 15.97 47.48
C LEU A 90 -32.96 15.74 45.99
N GLU A 91 -33.78 16.62 45.39
CA GLU A 91 -34.13 16.51 43.97
C GLU A 91 -32.91 16.69 43.06
N GLN A 92 -32.05 17.68 43.33
CA GLN A 92 -30.81 17.88 42.57
C GLN A 92 -29.89 16.66 42.62
N VAL A 93 -29.76 16.02 43.79
CA VAL A 93 -28.92 14.82 43.96
C VAL A 93 -29.52 13.64 43.18
N ARG A 94 -30.85 13.45 43.24
CA ARG A 94 -31.57 12.44 42.46
C ARG A 94 -31.40 12.62 40.97
N GLU A 95 -31.72 13.79 40.43
CA GLU A 95 -31.56 14.11 39.00
C GLU A 95 -30.13 13.87 38.51
N ARG A 96 -29.14 14.24 39.34
CA ARG A 96 -27.73 14.06 39.01
C ARG A 96 -27.35 12.58 38.95
N LEU A 97 -27.81 11.77 39.90
CA LEU A 97 -27.57 10.33 39.93
C LEU A 97 -28.27 9.63 38.76
N ASP A 98 -29.52 10.00 38.47
CA ASP A 98 -30.28 9.46 37.33
C ASP A 98 -29.60 9.72 36.00
N LEU A 99 -29.07 10.93 35.79
CA LEU A 99 -28.29 11.26 34.61
C LEU A 99 -27.04 10.38 34.50
N ILE A 100 -26.32 10.19 35.61
CA ILE A 100 -25.12 9.34 35.64
C ILE A 100 -25.50 7.90 35.27
N TYR A 101 -26.51 7.30 35.92
CA TYR A 101 -26.94 5.94 35.63
C TYR A 101 -27.43 5.77 34.19
N THR A 102 -28.17 6.75 33.65
CA THR A 102 -28.62 6.75 32.26
C THR A 102 -27.43 6.73 31.30
N LEU A 103 -26.38 7.53 31.58
CA LEU A 103 -25.17 7.54 30.77
C LEU A 103 -24.39 6.22 30.88
N LEU A 104 -24.23 5.67 32.09
CA LEU A 104 -23.57 4.39 32.31
C LEU A 104 -24.27 3.27 31.54
N GLN A 105 -25.60 3.21 31.61
CA GLN A 105 -26.41 2.21 30.92
C GLN A 105 -26.35 2.38 29.38
N LYS A 106 -26.50 3.61 28.89
CA LYS A 106 -26.43 3.91 27.45
C LYS A 106 -25.11 3.50 26.83
N HIS A 107 -24.01 3.73 27.56
CA HIS A 107 -22.65 3.44 27.10
C HIS A 107 -22.13 2.06 27.54
N LYS A 108 -22.93 1.31 28.31
CA LYS A 108 -22.62 -0.05 28.81
C LYS A 108 -21.29 -0.10 29.56
N VAL A 109 -21.08 0.85 30.45
CA VAL A 109 -19.87 0.98 31.29
C VAL A 109 -20.24 0.83 32.76
N ALA A 110 -19.31 0.30 33.55
CA ALA A 110 -19.55 -0.06 34.94
C ALA A 110 -19.45 1.15 35.89
N ASP A 111 -18.59 2.12 35.56
CA ASP A 111 -18.36 3.29 36.40
C ASP A 111 -18.11 4.59 35.61
N VAL A 112 -18.05 5.70 36.34
CA VAL A 112 -17.83 7.04 35.77
C VAL A 112 -16.43 7.18 35.16
N SER A 113 -15.43 6.45 35.64
CA SER A 113 -14.07 6.50 35.08
C SER A 113 -14.07 5.92 33.67
N GLU A 114 -14.67 4.75 33.49
CA GLU A 114 -14.84 4.11 32.18
C GLU A 114 -15.63 5.01 31.21
N LEU A 115 -16.65 5.72 31.71
CA LEU A 115 -17.41 6.67 30.90
C LEU A 115 -16.53 7.83 30.40
N LEU A 116 -15.66 8.38 31.24
CA LEU A 116 -14.73 9.46 30.86
C LEU A 116 -13.64 8.96 29.91
N ASP A 117 -13.16 7.73 30.10
CA ASP A 117 -12.19 7.14 29.18
C ASP A 117 -12.82 6.87 27.81
N LEU A 118 -14.08 6.41 27.77
CA LEU A 118 -14.84 6.28 26.53
C LEU A 118 -15.00 7.64 25.83
N GLN A 119 -15.31 8.71 26.57
CA GLN A 119 -15.38 10.07 26.01
C GLN A 119 -14.07 10.44 25.31
N LYS A 120 -12.92 10.29 25.99
CA LYS A 120 -11.61 10.59 25.41
C LYS A 120 -11.34 9.75 24.17
N VAL A 121 -11.72 8.47 24.17
CA VAL A 121 -11.56 7.60 22.99
C VAL A 121 -12.41 8.11 21.82
N LEU A 122 -13.65 8.53 22.07
CA LEU A 122 -14.55 9.06 21.04
C LEU A 122 -14.06 10.41 20.49
N GLU A 123 -13.63 11.33 21.35
CA GLU A 123 -13.03 12.62 20.95
C GLU A 123 -11.78 12.42 20.08
N ASN A 124 -10.91 11.47 20.47
CA ASN A 124 -9.74 11.11 19.68
C ASN A 124 -10.11 10.47 18.32
N LYS A 125 -11.21 9.71 18.25
CA LYS A 125 -11.68 9.15 16.97
C LYS A 125 -12.21 10.25 16.05
N ILE A 126 -13.01 11.17 16.57
CA ILE A 126 -13.61 12.28 15.80
C ILE A 126 -12.53 13.22 15.26
N SER A 127 -11.56 13.60 16.10
CA SER A 127 -10.43 14.45 15.68
C SER A 127 -9.58 13.79 14.58
N LYS A 128 -9.33 12.47 14.67
CA LYS A 128 -8.64 11.72 13.60
C LYS A 128 -9.42 11.72 12.28
N LEU A 129 -10.75 11.59 12.33
CA LEU A 129 -11.59 11.64 11.12
C LEU A 129 -11.53 13.02 10.46
N ASN A 130 -11.67 14.10 11.23
CA ASN A 130 -11.59 15.46 10.69
C ASN A 130 -10.21 15.78 10.09
N CYS A 131 -9.13 15.25 10.67
CA CYS A 131 -7.79 15.40 10.12
C CYS A 131 -7.58 14.57 8.84
N SER A 132 -8.32 13.47 8.68
CA SER A 132 -8.22 12.59 7.50
C SER A 132 -8.61 13.31 6.21
N ASP A 133 -9.67 14.11 6.23
CA ASP A 133 -10.12 14.83 5.03
C ASP A 133 -9.11 15.89 4.57
N GLU A 134 -8.54 16.65 5.51
CA GLU A 134 -7.46 17.59 5.20
C GLU A 134 -6.22 16.89 4.64
N ASN A 135 -5.88 15.71 5.17
CA ASN A 135 -4.75 14.92 4.68
C ASN A 135 -5.02 14.34 3.28
N ILE A 136 -6.25 13.89 3.01
CA ILE A 136 -6.68 13.44 1.68
C ILE A 136 -6.54 14.58 0.66
N ASP A 137 -7.00 15.78 1.01
CA ASP A 137 -6.90 16.94 0.13
C ASP A 137 -5.46 17.39 -0.12
N LYS A 138 -4.59 17.30 0.89
CA LYS A 138 -3.14 17.53 0.74
C LYS A 138 -2.52 16.50 -0.21
N LEU A 139 -2.79 15.22 0.00
CA LEU A 139 -2.26 14.14 -0.84
C LEU A 139 -2.77 14.22 -2.29
N LYS A 140 -4.03 14.59 -2.51
CA LYS A 140 -4.58 14.82 -3.86
C LYS A 140 -3.89 16.00 -4.56
N LYS A 141 -3.56 17.07 -3.85
CA LYS A 141 -2.80 18.19 -4.41
C LYS A 141 -1.38 17.76 -4.79
N GLU A 142 -0.72 17.00 -3.92
CA GLU A 142 0.61 16.44 -4.17
C GLU A 142 0.62 15.49 -5.36
N GLU A 143 -0.35 14.56 -5.44
CA GLU A 143 -0.54 13.66 -6.57
C GLU A 143 -0.72 14.43 -7.88
N ASN A 144 -1.52 15.49 -7.89
CA ASN A 144 -1.71 16.33 -9.07
C ASN A 144 -0.42 17.03 -9.51
N LEU A 145 0.36 17.55 -8.56
CA LEU A 145 1.66 18.19 -8.87
C LEU A 145 2.64 17.18 -9.47
N LEU A 146 2.75 15.98 -8.87
CA LEU A 146 3.60 14.91 -9.36
C LEU A 146 3.15 14.40 -10.74
N ASN A 147 1.84 14.33 -11.00
CA ASN A 147 1.31 13.95 -12.31
C ASN A 147 1.64 14.98 -13.40
N ILE A 148 1.59 16.29 -13.09
CA ILE A 148 2.01 17.35 -14.03
C ILE A 148 3.50 17.22 -14.36
N GLU A 149 4.34 16.99 -13.35
CA GLU A 149 5.78 16.79 -13.56
C GLU A 149 6.06 15.53 -14.38
N LEU A 150 5.40 14.43 -14.05
CA LEU A 150 5.51 13.17 -14.78
C LEU A 150 5.12 13.34 -16.25
N GLN A 151 4.00 14.02 -16.54
CA GLN A 151 3.59 14.28 -17.91
C GLN A 151 4.62 15.11 -18.67
N LYS A 152 5.18 16.15 -18.04
CA LYS A 152 6.23 16.99 -18.64
C LYS A 152 7.50 16.20 -18.97
N LEU A 153 7.94 15.33 -18.06
CA LEU A 153 9.11 14.47 -18.29
C LEU A 153 8.83 13.41 -19.36
N ALA A 154 7.63 12.84 -19.36
CA ALA A 154 7.22 11.83 -20.33
C ALA A 154 7.09 12.39 -21.75
N THR A 155 6.56 13.62 -21.91
CA THR A 155 6.49 14.28 -23.22
C THR A 155 7.87 14.63 -23.74
N ALA A 156 8.77 15.15 -22.90
CA ALA A 156 10.16 15.41 -23.28
C ALA A 156 10.88 14.13 -23.77
N LEU A 157 10.66 13.00 -23.10
CA LEU A 157 11.18 11.70 -23.53
C LEU A 157 10.59 11.26 -24.88
N SER A 158 9.28 11.43 -25.08
CA SER A 158 8.59 11.09 -26.36
C SER A 158 9.10 11.93 -27.52
N GLU A 159 9.31 13.23 -27.32
CA GLU A 159 9.88 14.13 -28.32
C GLU A 159 11.31 13.75 -28.67
N SER A 160 12.15 13.47 -27.66
CA SER A 160 13.51 13.00 -27.88
C SER A 160 13.55 11.71 -28.71
N ARG A 161 12.66 10.75 -28.43
CA ARG A 161 12.55 9.51 -29.21
C ARG A 161 12.19 9.81 -30.66
N LYS A 162 11.12 10.59 -30.90
CA LYS A 162 10.66 10.98 -32.25
C LYS A 162 11.76 11.68 -33.06
N GLY A 163 12.61 12.47 -32.40
CA GLY A 163 13.77 13.13 -33.03
C GLY A 163 14.80 12.15 -33.61
N THR A 164 15.00 11.00 -32.96
CA THR A 164 16.03 10.00 -33.35
C THR A 164 15.58 8.95 -34.36
N ILE A 165 14.26 8.72 -34.51
CA ILE A 165 13.71 7.62 -35.32
C ILE A 165 14.24 7.63 -36.75
N LYS A 166 14.15 8.77 -37.44
CA LYS A 166 14.53 8.86 -38.86
C LYS A 166 16.00 8.53 -39.10
N GLN A 167 16.87 8.88 -38.16
CA GLN A 167 18.31 8.58 -38.26
C GLN A 167 18.56 7.07 -38.14
N ILE A 168 17.88 6.42 -37.18
CA ILE A 168 17.98 4.98 -36.98
C ILE A 168 17.41 4.22 -38.20
N GLU A 169 16.23 4.62 -38.67
CA GLU A 169 15.58 4.00 -39.83
C GLU A 169 16.45 4.11 -41.09
N SER A 170 17.02 5.30 -41.38
CA SER A 170 17.86 5.47 -42.56
C SER A 170 19.17 4.68 -42.45
N HIS A 171 19.80 4.68 -41.27
CA HIS A 171 21.05 3.97 -41.04
C HIS A 171 20.87 2.44 -41.18
N LEU A 172 19.82 1.89 -40.57
CA LEU A 172 19.51 0.46 -40.67
C LEU A 172 19.14 0.08 -42.11
N THR A 173 18.32 0.88 -42.78
CA THR A 173 17.93 0.60 -44.18
C THR A 173 19.15 0.62 -45.13
N ALA A 174 20.05 1.59 -44.96
CA ALA A 174 21.30 1.65 -45.73
C ALA A 174 22.21 0.45 -45.45
N SER A 175 22.35 0.07 -44.18
CA SER A 175 23.17 -1.09 -43.77
C SER A 175 22.61 -2.40 -44.32
N LEU A 176 21.28 -2.57 -44.31
CA LEU A 176 20.61 -3.75 -44.85
C LEU A 176 20.71 -3.85 -46.37
N SER A 177 20.68 -2.71 -47.07
CA SER A 177 20.93 -2.66 -48.51
C SER A 177 22.34 -3.17 -48.85
N ASN A 178 23.34 -2.76 -48.07
CA ASN A 178 24.71 -3.27 -48.21
C ASN A 178 24.83 -4.78 -47.92
N LEU A 179 23.96 -5.31 -47.06
CA LEU A 179 23.89 -6.74 -46.73
C LEU A 179 22.95 -7.55 -47.64
N GLY A 180 22.67 -7.06 -48.85
CA GLY A 180 21.91 -7.81 -49.85
C GLY A 180 20.40 -7.77 -49.68
N ILE A 181 19.86 -6.84 -48.88
CA ILE A 181 18.42 -6.59 -48.74
C ILE A 181 18.11 -5.16 -49.23
N PRO A 182 18.22 -4.87 -50.54
CA PRO A 182 18.12 -3.50 -51.08
C PRO A 182 16.73 -2.88 -50.92
N ASN A 183 15.69 -3.71 -50.77
CA ASN A 183 14.30 -3.29 -50.60
C ASN A 183 13.83 -3.39 -49.14
N ALA A 184 14.76 -3.46 -48.18
CA ALA A 184 14.45 -3.45 -46.77
C ALA A 184 13.67 -2.19 -46.40
N ASN A 185 12.65 -2.35 -45.57
CA ASN A 185 11.92 -1.25 -44.96
C ASN A 185 11.86 -1.51 -43.45
N PHE A 186 12.53 -0.66 -42.68
CA PHE A 186 12.51 -0.70 -41.21
C PHE A 186 11.81 0.55 -40.70
N VAL A 187 10.77 0.36 -39.90
CA VAL A 187 9.91 1.43 -39.38
C VAL A 187 9.79 1.29 -37.87
N ILE A 188 10.05 2.38 -37.16
CA ILE A 188 9.83 2.47 -35.70
C ILE A 188 8.54 3.26 -35.48
N GLU A 189 7.50 2.55 -35.05
CA GLU A 189 6.23 3.17 -34.72
C GLU A 189 6.17 3.49 -33.23
N ILE A 190 5.79 4.73 -32.90
CA ILE A 190 5.55 5.18 -31.53
C ILE A 190 4.07 5.48 -31.36
N ASN A 191 3.42 4.71 -30.49
CA ASN A 191 2.04 4.94 -30.10
C ASN A 191 2.00 5.48 -28.67
N THR A 192 1.53 6.71 -28.50
CA THR A 192 1.38 7.31 -27.17
C THR A 192 0.23 6.63 -26.42
N THR A 193 0.46 6.23 -25.18
CA THR A 193 -0.53 5.62 -24.28
C THR A 193 -1.08 6.64 -23.31
N ASP A 194 -2.36 6.53 -22.99
CA ASP A 194 -3.02 7.41 -22.02
C ASP A 194 -2.48 7.21 -20.61
N THR A 195 -2.06 5.98 -20.29
CA THR A 195 -1.46 5.62 -19.01
C THR A 195 0.07 5.56 -19.13
N PRO A 196 0.80 6.36 -18.34
CA PRO A 196 2.25 6.28 -18.27
C PRO A 196 2.70 4.94 -17.70
N SER A 197 3.72 4.35 -18.32
CA SER A 197 4.39 3.14 -17.84
C SER A 197 5.75 3.49 -17.25
N ARG A 198 6.45 2.49 -16.68
CA ARG A 198 7.85 2.65 -16.25
C ARG A 198 8.78 3.11 -17.39
N SER A 199 8.44 2.81 -18.64
CA SER A 199 9.17 3.22 -19.84
C SER A 199 8.68 4.55 -20.45
N GLY A 200 7.79 5.27 -19.77
CA GLY A 200 7.16 6.50 -20.25
C GLY A 200 5.79 6.26 -20.89
N ILE A 201 5.34 7.23 -21.68
CA ILE A 201 4.02 7.26 -22.34
C ILE A 201 4.04 6.68 -23.75
N ASP A 202 5.15 6.11 -24.21
CA ASP A 202 5.27 5.58 -25.56
C ASP A 202 5.32 4.06 -25.55
N LYS A 203 4.49 3.46 -26.40
CA LYS A 203 4.64 2.09 -26.84
C LYS A 203 5.39 2.07 -28.17
N VAL A 204 6.63 1.59 -28.13
CA VAL A 204 7.52 1.52 -29.30
C VAL A 204 7.41 0.14 -29.97
N SER A 205 7.13 0.13 -31.26
CA SER A 205 7.05 -1.08 -32.08
C SER A 205 8.09 -1.02 -33.20
N PHE A 206 8.93 -2.05 -33.29
CA PHE A 206 9.88 -2.20 -34.40
C PHE A 206 9.26 -3.07 -35.48
N LEU A 207 9.07 -2.48 -36.66
CA LEU A 207 8.47 -3.12 -37.82
C LEU A 207 9.52 -3.29 -38.92
N PHE A 208 9.51 -4.44 -39.59
CA PHE A 208 10.44 -4.77 -40.66
C PHE A 208 9.72 -5.46 -41.82
N SER A 209 10.19 -5.19 -43.04
CA SER A 209 9.87 -5.94 -44.25
C SER A 209 11.13 -6.04 -45.11
N ALA A 210 11.43 -7.22 -45.64
CA ALA A 210 12.53 -7.43 -46.58
C ALA A 210 12.16 -7.01 -48.02
N ASN A 211 10.87 -6.86 -48.32
CA ASN A 211 10.35 -6.64 -49.66
C ASN A 211 9.49 -5.38 -49.74
N LYS A 212 9.69 -4.59 -50.80
CA LYS A 212 8.94 -3.34 -51.05
C LYS A 212 7.42 -3.52 -51.10
N LEU A 213 6.95 -4.69 -51.53
CA LEU A 213 5.51 -4.99 -51.69
C LEU A 213 4.85 -5.50 -50.40
N GLN A 214 5.63 -5.95 -49.42
CA GLN A 214 5.12 -6.46 -48.15
C GLN A 214 5.06 -5.34 -47.12
N LYS A 215 3.94 -5.26 -46.41
CA LYS A 215 3.80 -4.32 -45.28
C LYS A 215 4.76 -4.73 -44.16
N PRO A 216 5.46 -3.77 -43.53
CA PRO A 216 6.27 -4.05 -42.35
C PRO A 216 5.46 -4.74 -41.26
N GLN A 217 6.02 -5.81 -40.71
CA GLN A 217 5.44 -6.56 -39.59
C GLN A 217 6.36 -6.47 -38.38
N ALA A 218 5.82 -6.75 -37.20
CA ALA A 218 6.63 -6.79 -35.98
C ALA A 218 7.80 -7.76 -36.17
N VAL A 219 9.03 -7.32 -35.85
CA VAL A 219 10.25 -8.12 -36.05
C VAL A 219 10.13 -9.52 -35.43
N ALA A 220 9.44 -9.64 -34.29
CA ALA A 220 9.21 -10.92 -33.60
C ALA A 220 8.30 -11.92 -34.37
N GLN A 221 7.52 -11.45 -35.36
CA GLN A 221 6.56 -12.27 -36.11
C GLN A 221 7.09 -12.72 -37.47
N ILE A 222 8.29 -12.28 -37.85
CA ILE A 222 8.85 -12.57 -39.17
C ILE A 222 9.53 -13.96 -39.10
N ALA A 223 9.29 -14.80 -40.10
CA ALA A 223 9.72 -16.20 -40.12
C ALA A 223 11.05 -16.45 -40.88
N SER A 224 11.62 -15.43 -41.54
CA SER A 224 12.81 -15.57 -42.39
C SER A 224 14.10 -15.47 -41.58
N GLY A 225 14.70 -16.62 -41.24
CA GLY A 225 15.88 -16.71 -40.37
C GLY A 225 17.09 -15.89 -40.86
N GLY A 226 17.45 -15.99 -42.14
CA GLY A 226 18.63 -15.31 -42.68
C GLY A 226 18.49 -13.78 -42.73
N GLU A 227 17.31 -13.27 -43.07
CA GLU A 227 17.06 -11.81 -43.14
C GLU A 227 16.99 -11.19 -41.76
N ILE A 228 16.37 -11.88 -40.79
CA ILE A 228 16.34 -11.43 -39.40
C ILE A 228 17.73 -11.45 -38.79
N SER A 229 18.53 -12.48 -39.04
CA SER A 229 19.92 -12.53 -38.56
C SER A 229 20.75 -11.35 -39.08
N ARG A 230 20.55 -10.95 -40.35
CA ARG A 230 21.18 -9.75 -40.92
C ARG A 230 20.64 -8.45 -40.31
N LEU A 231 19.33 -8.34 -40.07
CA LEU A 231 18.75 -7.22 -39.33
C LEU A 231 19.34 -7.09 -37.93
N MET A 232 19.42 -8.21 -37.20
CA MET A 232 19.99 -8.25 -35.86
C MET A 232 21.48 -7.92 -35.86
N LEU A 233 22.24 -8.33 -36.88
CA LEU A 233 23.63 -7.90 -37.05
C LEU A 233 23.72 -6.37 -37.19
N CYS A 234 22.92 -5.75 -38.06
CA CYS A 234 22.91 -4.29 -38.22
C CYS A 234 22.57 -3.56 -36.91
N ILE A 235 21.57 -4.05 -36.18
CA ILE A 235 21.16 -3.48 -34.88
C ILE A 235 22.29 -3.64 -33.86
N LYS A 236 22.88 -4.84 -33.73
CA LYS A 236 24.00 -5.09 -32.80
C LYS A 236 25.24 -4.29 -33.17
N ALA A 237 25.55 -4.13 -34.47
CA ALA A 237 26.66 -3.30 -34.93
C ALA A 237 26.46 -1.83 -34.57
N MET A 238 25.23 -1.32 -34.67
CA MET A 238 24.88 0.04 -34.27
C MET A 238 25.01 0.22 -32.76
N ILE A 239 24.54 -0.73 -31.96
CA ILE A 239 24.59 -0.68 -30.49
C ILE A 239 26.01 -0.90 -29.96
N ALA A 240 26.80 -1.79 -30.55
CA ALA A 240 28.17 -2.08 -30.11
C ALA A 240 29.11 -0.87 -30.21
N LYS A 241 28.77 0.13 -31.06
CA LYS A 241 29.49 1.42 -31.09
C LYS A 241 29.17 2.30 -29.89
N SER A 242 27.98 2.16 -29.30
CA SER A 242 27.50 2.97 -28.17
C SER A 242 27.60 2.27 -26.81
N GLU A 243 27.53 0.94 -26.79
CA GLU A 243 27.60 0.12 -25.57
C GLU A 243 28.84 -0.77 -25.60
N ASN A 244 29.56 -0.82 -24.48
CA ASN A 244 30.71 -1.71 -24.27
C ASN A 244 30.25 -3.17 -24.09
N LEU A 245 29.63 -3.77 -25.10
CA LEU A 245 29.31 -5.19 -25.12
C LEU A 245 30.63 -5.96 -25.27
N PRO A 246 31.10 -6.72 -24.25
CA PRO A 246 32.45 -7.26 -24.25
C PRO A 246 32.64 -8.39 -25.28
N THR A 247 31.62 -9.25 -25.46
CA THR A 247 31.67 -10.39 -26.36
C THR A 247 30.33 -10.63 -27.04
N LEU A 248 30.34 -10.86 -28.37
CA LEU A 248 29.18 -11.20 -29.18
C LEU A 248 29.43 -12.49 -29.96
N ILE A 249 28.44 -13.38 -29.95
CA ILE A 249 28.46 -14.65 -30.69
C ILE A 249 27.43 -14.57 -31.81
N PHE A 250 27.85 -14.91 -33.03
CA PHE A 250 27.01 -15.00 -34.21
C PHE A 250 27.10 -16.41 -34.80
N ASP A 251 25.94 -17.03 -34.98
CA ASP A 251 25.77 -18.34 -35.59
C ASP A 251 24.78 -18.22 -36.75
N GLU A 252 25.02 -18.94 -37.84
CA GLU A 252 24.18 -18.99 -39.05
C GLU A 252 23.78 -17.63 -39.67
N ILE A 253 24.54 -16.56 -39.39
CA ILE A 253 24.30 -15.24 -39.98
C ILE A 253 24.61 -15.22 -41.50
N ASP A 254 25.37 -16.20 -41.96
CA ASP A 254 25.81 -16.39 -43.34
C ASP A 254 24.83 -17.24 -44.18
N THR A 255 23.65 -17.55 -43.65
CA THR A 255 22.62 -18.29 -44.39
C THR A 255 22.04 -17.47 -45.55
N GLY A 256 22.08 -18.08 -46.75
CA GLY A 256 21.51 -17.51 -47.97
C GLY A 256 22.29 -16.30 -48.53
N ILE A 257 23.56 -16.14 -48.18
CA ILE A 257 24.45 -15.11 -48.77
C ILE A 257 25.69 -15.73 -49.40
N SER A 258 26.24 -15.04 -50.39
CA SER A 258 27.49 -15.42 -51.05
C SER A 258 28.15 -14.19 -51.70
N GLY A 259 29.39 -14.36 -52.17
CA GLY A 259 30.11 -13.34 -52.94
C GLY A 259 30.29 -12.01 -52.19
N GLU A 260 29.91 -10.92 -52.85
CA GLU A 260 30.11 -9.55 -52.34
C GLU A 260 29.38 -9.29 -51.01
N VAL A 261 28.21 -9.89 -50.81
CA VAL A 261 27.43 -9.72 -49.57
C VAL A 261 28.16 -10.35 -48.39
N ALA A 262 28.74 -11.54 -48.58
CA ALA A 262 29.54 -12.21 -47.55
C ALA A 262 30.79 -11.42 -47.19
N ALA A 263 31.45 -10.81 -48.18
CA ALA A 263 32.60 -9.92 -47.95
C ALA A 263 32.20 -8.67 -47.14
N LYS A 264 31.07 -8.03 -47.48
CA LYS A 264 30.54 -6.88 -46.72
C LYS A 264 30.17 -7.25 -45.29
N MET A 265 29.57 -8.42 -45.08
CA MET A 265 29.29 -8.95 -43.74
C MET A 265 30.58 -9.18 -42.94
N GLY A 266 31.60 -9.78 -43.54
CA GLY A 266 32.91 -9.96 -42.91
C GLY A 266 33.55 -8.63 -42.48
N ASN A 267 33.42 -7.59 -43.31
CA ASN A 267 33.91 -6.25 -42.95
C ASN A 267 33.16 -5.65 -41.75
N ILE A 268 31.84 -5.81 -41.67
CA ILE A 268 31.05 -5.36 -40.50
C ILE A 268 31.49 -6.09 -39.24
N LEU A 269 31.65 -7.41 -39.29
CA LEU A 269 32.11 -8.19 -38.14
C LEU A 269 33.52 -7.78 -37.70
N LYS A 270 34.41 -7.49 -38.66
CA LYS A 270 35.76 -6.98 -38.37
C LYS A 270 35.74 -5.61 -37.72
N GLU A 271 34.90 -4.69 -38.21
CA GLU A 271 34.73 -3.36 -37.62
C GLU A 271 34.19 -3.46 -36.19
N MET A 272 33.20 -4.31 -35.94
CA MET A 272 32.72 -4.60 -34.59
C MET A 272 33.83 -5.19 -33.70
N GLY A 273 34.72 -6.01 -34.28
CA GLY A 273 35.90 -6.58 -33.66
C GLY A 273 36.91 -5.57 -33.10
N LEU A 274 36.84 -4.30 -33.51
CA LEU A 274 37.69 -3.22 -32.98
C LEU A 274 37.29 -2.80 -31.56
N HIS A 275 36.04 -3.06 -31.17
CA HIS A 275 35.46 -2.60 -29.91
C HIS A 275 34.93 -3.74 -29.04
N SER A 276 34.59 -4.88 -29.64
CA SER A 276 34.03 -6.05 -28.96
C SER A 276 34.73 -7.33 -29.43
N GLN A 277 34.78 -8.36 -28.59
CA GLN A 277 35.19 -9.69 -29.04
C GLN A 277 34.06 -10.32 -29.86
N ILE A 278 34.32 -10.64 -31.13
CA ILE A 278 33.34 -11.29 -32.01
C ILE A 278 33.73 -12.75 -32.23
N ILE A 279 32.80 -13.65 -31.94
CA ILE A 279 32.89 -15.08 -32.28
C ILE A 279 31.86 -15.34 -33.37
N CYS A 280 32.32 -15.66 -34.58
CA CYS A 280 31.45 -15.99 -35.71
C CYS A 280 31.70 -17.44 -36.12
N ILE A 281 30.62 -18.23 -36.15
CA ILE A 281 30.60 -19.57 -36.73
C ILE A 281 30.17 -19.39 -38.19
N THR A 282 31.03 -19.78 -39.13
CA THR A 282 30.78 -19.56 -40.56
C THR A 282 31.38 -20.68 -41.40
N HIS A 283 30.75 -20.93 -42.55
CA HIS A 283 31.27 -21.80 -43.60
C HIS A 283 31.77 -21.00 -44.81
N LEU A 284 31.68 -19.66 -44.78
CA LEU A 284 32.06 -18.81 -45.90
C LEU A 284 33.51 -18.32 -45.77
N PRO A 285 34.38 -18.57 -46.78
CA PRO A 285 35.79 -18.16 -46.73
C PRO A 285 35.95 -16.65 -46.64
N GLN A 286 35.02 -15.88 -47.21
CA GLN A 286 35.04 -14.40 -47.18
C GLN A 286 34.89 -13.86 -45.75
N ILE A 287 34.16 -14.56 -44.87
CA ILE A 287 33.97 -14.18 -43.47
C ILE A 287 35.11 -14.72 -42.63
N ALA A 288 35.47 -15.99 -42.79
CA ALA A 288 36.57 -16.63 -42.05
C ALA A 288 37.93 -15.94 -42.28
N ALA A 289 38.18 -15.45 -43.49
CA ALA A 289 39.39 -14.69 -43.80
C ALA A 289 39.50 -13.40 -42.95
N LYS A 290 38.38 -12.75 -42.61
CA LYS A 290 38.34 -11.48 -41.86
C LYS A 290 38.63 -11.62 -40.36
N GLY A 291 38.61 -12.83 -39.82
CA GLY A 291 38.88 -13.08 -38.41
C GLY A 291 40.34 -12.81 -38.02
N SER A 292 40.56 -12.20 -36.86
CA SER A 292 41.92 -12.07 -36.28
C SER A 292 42.50 -13.42 -35.87
N SER A 293 41.65 -14.38 -35.50
CA SER A 293 42.00 -15.76 -35.19
C SER A 293 41.03 -16.70 -35.90
N HIS A 294 41.52 -17.86 -36.34
CA HIS A 294 40.72 -18.84 -37.09
C HIS A 294 40.82 -20.20 -36.38
N TYR A 295 39.68 -20.67 -35.88
CA TYR A 295 39.54 -21.98 -35.27
C TYR A 295 38.82 -22.92 -36.24
N MET A 296 39.43 -24.06 -36.52
CA MET A 296 38.83 -25.12 -37.35
C MET A 296 38.19 -26.17 -36.44
N VAL A 297 36.94 -26.50 -36.73
CA VAL A 297 36.21 -27.60 -36.07
C VAL A 297 36.29 -28.83 -36.96
N TYR A 298 36.72 -29.97 -36.41
CA TYR A 298 36.83 -31.22 -37.16
C TYR A 298 36.44 -32.43 -36.29
N LYS A 299 36.03 -33.51 -36.95
CA LYS A 299 35.66 -34.77 -36.30
C LYS A 299 36.77 -35.79 -36.43
N LYS A 300 36.98 -36.61 -35.39
CA LYS A 300 37.90 -37.74 -35.41
C LYS A 300 37.13 -39.01 -35.00
N ASP A 301 37.14 -40.01 -35.87
CA ASP A 301 36.46 -41.29 -35.62
C ASP A 301 37.51 -42.33 -35.21
N GLU A 302 37.79 -42.45 -33.90
CA GLU A 302 38.66 -43.52 -33.37
C GLU A 302 37.87 -44.56 -32.56
N GLU A 303 36.96 -44.17 -31.66
CA GLU A 303 36.03 -45.10 -30.93
C GLU A 303 34.62 -44.52 -30.70
N GLY A 304 34.32 -43.42 -31.39
CA GLY A 304 33.12 -42.59 -31.29
C GLY A 304 33.41 -41.28 -32.00
N THR A 305 32.40 -40.62 -32.56
CA THR A 305 32.61 -39.36 -33.30
C THR A 305 32.85 -38.21 -32.32
N GLU A 306 34.11 -37.91 -32.02
CA GLU A 306 34.50 -36.78 -31.17
C GLU A 306 34.71 -35.52 -32.01
N THR A 307 34.25 -34.37 -31.50
CA THR A 307 34.41 -33.06 -32.15
C THR A 307 35.55 -32.30 -31.48
N HIS A 308 36.55 -31.92 -32.28
CA HIS A 308 37.73 -31.17 -31.83
C HIS A 308 37.76 -29.77 -32.45
N VAL A 309 38.47 -28.86 -31.77
CA VAL A 309 38.71 -27.49 -32.23
C VAL A 309 40.20 -27.23 -32.22
N LYS A 310 40.75 -26.72 -33.32
CA LYS A 310 42.17 -26.37 -33.46
C LYS A 310 42.32 -24.92 -33.90
N LEU A 311 43.17 -24.15 -33.20
CA LEU A 311 43.62 -22.85 -33.66
C LEU A 311 44.63 -23.02 -34.81
N LEU A 312 44.36 -22.35 -35.94
CA LEU A 312 45.20 -22.43 -37.14
C LEU A 312 46.31 -21.36 -37.13
N ASN A 313 47.53 -21.75 -37.52
CA ASN A 313 48.59 -20.81 -37.85
C ASN A 313 48.40 -20.17 -39.24
N GLN A 314 49.25 -19.22 -39.64
CA GLN A 314 49.09 -18.50 -40.92
C GLN A 314 49.04 -19.42 -42.16
N ASN A 315 49.90 -20.43 -42.23
CA ASN A 315 49.94 -21.37 -43.37
C ASN A 315 48.70 -22.27 -43.37
N GLU A 316 48.35 -22.81 -42.20
CA GLU A 316 47.14 -23.63 -42.02
C GLU A 316 45.87 -22.83 -42.34
N ARG A 317 45.84 -21.52 -42.06
CA ARG A 317 44.75 -20.62 -42.46
C ARG A 317 44.62 -20.52 -43.97
N VAL A 318 45.72 -20.34 -44.71
CA VAL A 318 45.70 -20.28 -46.18
C VAL A 318 45.16 -21.59 -46.75
N GLU A 319 45.65 -22.73 -46.24
CA GLU A 319 45.17 -24.04 -46.65
C GLU A 319 43.68 -24.22 -46.38
N GLU A 320 43.20 -23.86 -45.19
CA GLU A 320 41.80 -24.03 -44.82
C GLU A 320 40.87 -23.12 -45.63
N ILE A 321 41.23 -21.84 -45.81
CA ILE A 321 40.47 -20.92 -46.67
C ILE A 321 40.48 -21.43 -48.13
N SER A 322 41.59 -21.98 -48.61
CA SER A 322 41.66 -22.60 -49.94
C SER A 322 40.70 -23.79 -50.05
N LYS A 323 40.63 -24.66 -49.04
CA LYS A 323 39.66 -25.78 -49.01
C LYS A 323 38.23 -25.28 -48.98
N MET A 324 37.93 -24.24 -48.21
CA MET A 324 36.61 -23.61 -48.18
C MET A 324 36.21 -23.03 -49.55
N LEU A 325 37.18 -22.57 -50.36
CA LEU A 325 36.95 -22.03 -51.71
C LEU A 325 36.78 -23.12 -52.80
N SER A 326 37.64 -24.15 -52.80
CA SER A 326 37.70 -25.16 -53.87
C SER A 326 37.12 -26.52 -53.51
N GLY A 327 36.67 -26.70 -52.26
CA GLY A 327 36.19 -27.96 -51.73
C GLY A 327 37.36 -28.91 -51.41
N THR A 328 37.35 -30.10 -52.01
CA THR A 328 38.27 -31.18 -51.62
C THR A 328 39.65 -31.13 -52.30
N ALA A 329 39.79 -30.40 -53.41
CA ALA A 329 41.05 -30.32 -54.16
C ALA A 329 41.70 -28.93 -54.02
N ILE A 330 42.84 -28.87 -53.34
CA ILE A 330 43.65 -27.65 -53.23
C ILE A 330 44.36 -27.42 -54.58
N SER A 331 44.00 -26.34 -55.28
CA SER A 331 44.67 -25.92 -56.52
C SER A 331 45.55 -24.69 -56.27
N SER A 332 46.56 -24.46 -57.10
CA SER A 332 47.40 -23.25 -57.01
C SER A 332 46.57 -21.96 -57.09
N ALA A 333 45.54 -21.94 -57.93
CA ALA A 333 44.62 -20.81 -58.05
C ALA A 333 43.77 -20.60 -56.79
N ALA A 334 43.38 -21.67 -56.08
CA ALA A 334 42.62 -21.56 -54.83
C ALA A 334 43.49 -21.02 -53.69
N ILE A 335 44.77 -21.39 -53.64
CA ILE A 335 45.75 -20.84 -52.71
C ILE A 335 45.97 -19.34 -52.95
N GLU A 336 46.16 -18.94 -54.21
CA GLU A 336 46.34 -17.53 -54.57
C GLU A 336 45.14 -16.68 -54.16
N ASN A 337 43.92 -17.15 -54.44
CA ASN A 337 42.69 -16.46 -54.04
C ASN A 337 42.50 -16.43 -52.51
N ALA A 338 42.90 -17.48 -51.80
CA ALA A 338 42.90 -17.51 -50.33
C ALA A 338 43.86 -16.48 -49.74
N GLN A 339 45.06 -16.35 -50.33
CA GLN A 339 46.03 -15.33 -49.95
C GLN A 339 45.48 -13.92 -50.19
N ASP A 340 44.83 -13.68 -51.33
CA ASP A 340 44.19 -12.40 -51.62
C ASP A 340 43.10 -12.04 -50.60
N LEU A 341 42.27 -13.00 -50.19
CA LEU A 341 41.27 -12.78 -49.13
C LEU A 341 41.90 -12.45 -47.77
N LEU A 342 43.01 -13.11 -47.43
CA LEU A 342 43.73 -12.90 -46.17
C LEU A 342 44.58 -11.61 -46.18
N ASN A 343 45.00 -11.14 -47.35
CA ASN A 343 45.78 -9.91 -47.53
C ASN A 343 44.89 -8.66 -47.68
N ASN A 344 43.72 -8.79 -48.32
CA ASN A 344 42.69 -7.73 -48.38
C ASN A 344 41.94 -7.55 -47.06
N ASN A 345 42.60 -7.89 -45.96
CA ASN A 345 41.99 -8.01 -44.66
C ASN A 345 41.99 -6.68 -43.95
#